data_AF-A0A2T1CBB0-F1
#
_entry.id   AF-A0A2T1CBB0-F1
#
_cell.length_a   1.000
_cell.length_b   1.000
_cell.length_c   1.000
_cell.angle_alpha   90.00
_cell.angle_beta   90.00
_cell.angle_gamma   90.00
#
_symmetry.space_group_name_H-M   'P 1'
#
loop_
_entity.id
_entity.type
_entity.pdbx_description
1 polymer ?
#
loop_
_entity_poly.entity_id
_entity_poly.type
_entity_poly.pdbx_seq_one_letter_code
_entity_poly.pdbx_strand_id
1 'polypeptide(L)'
;MTTQLIERPNSKLWLAAIKPPMYSVAVIPISVGTAIAFAETKTIDSSIFSTFLMSAILIIAWLNLSNDVFDSETGIDKNKAHSVVNLTGNKALVFWLANLFLAVGVSGICAISWWQQDPTVILLVVLCCALGYTYQG
;
A
#
# COMPACT_ATOMS: atom_id res chain seq x y z
N MET A 1 -1.82 -39.40 -13.38
CA MET A 1 -1.27 -38.72 -12.18
C MET A 1 -2.13 -37.49 -11.91
N THR A 2 -3.05 -37.59 -10.97
CA THR A 2 -3.81 -36.44 -10.44
C THR A 2 -2.87 -35.66 -9.52
N THR A 3 -2.48 -34.48 -9.94
CA THR A 3 -1.87 -33.48 -9.05
C THR A 3 -2.88 -33.16 -7.97
N GLN A 4 -2.70 -33.73 -6.77
CA GLN A 4 -3.42 -33.24 -5.60
C GLN A 4 -3.03 -31.78 -5.41
N LEU A 5 -3.96 -30.88 -5.68
CA LEU A 5 -3.85 -29.48 -5.31
C LEU A 5 -3.72 -29.47 -3.79
N ILE A 6 -2.51 -29.20 -3.30
CA ILE A 6 -2.28 -28.96 -1.88
C ILE A 6 -3.17 -27.78 -1.51
N GLU A 7 -4.31 -28.05 -0.86
CA GLU A 7 -5.17 -27.03 -0.28
C GLU A 7 -4.33 -26.28 0.75
N ARG A 8 -3.82 -25.09 0.36
CA ARG A 8 -3.09 -24.24 1.28
C ARG A 8 -4.09 -23.77 2.34
N PRO A 9 -3.77 -23.89 3.63
CA PRO A 9 -4.64 -23.38 4.67
C PRO A 9 -4.88 -21.88 4.45
N ASN A 10 -6.14 -21.47 4.61
CA ASN A 10 -6.63 -20.13 4.26
C ASN A 10 -5.73 -19.00 4.85
N SER A 11 -5.22 -19.19 6.07
CA SER A 11 -4.28 -18.25 6.72
C SER A 11 -2.98 -18.00 5.94
N LYS A 12 -2.41 -19.03 5.28
CA LYS A 12 -1.20 -18.88 4.46
C LYS A 12 -1.49 -18.14 3.16
N LEU A 13 -2.72 -18.25 2.63
CA LEU A 13 -3.15 -17.52 1.44
C LEU A 13 -3.34 -16.04 1.76
N TRP A 14 -3.99 -15.70 2.88
CA TRP A 14 -4.11 -14.30 3.33
C TRP A 14 -2.76 -13.65 3.62
N LEU A 15 -1.83 -14.37 4.25
CA LEU A 15 -0.48 -13.85 4.48
C LEU A 15 0.24 -13.58 3.16
N ALA A 16 0.07 -14.46 2.16
CA ALA A 16 0.62 -14.25 0.82
C ALA A 16 -0.07 -13.09 0.08
N ALA A 17 -1.36 -12.86 0.29
CA ALA A 17 -2.13 -11.79 -0.33
C ALA A 17 -1.75 -10.40 0.21
N ILE A 18 -1.51 -10.30 1.53
CA ILE A 18 -1.08 -9.06 2.20
C ILE A 18 0.32 -8.65 1.72
N LYS A 19 1.19 -9.61 1.38
CA LYS A 19 2.59 -9.40 1.00
C LYS A 19 3.37 -8.57 2.05
N PRO A 20 3.49 -9.00 3.32
CA PRO A 20 4.14 -8.24 4.38
C PRO A 20 5.51 -7.62 4.04
N PRO A 21 6.41 -8.32 3.31
CA PRO A 21 7.69 -7.73 2.91
C PRO A 21 7.56 -6.47 2.05
N MET A 22 6.47 -6.28 1.31
CA MET A 22 6.23 -5.12 0.45
C MET A 22 6.18 -3.81 1.25
N TYR A 23 5.64 -3.83 2.47
CA TYR A 23 5.52 -2.62 3.30
C TYR A 23 6.86 -2.14 3.86
N SER A 24 7.91 -2.97 3.84
CA SER A 24 9.26 -2.54 4.22
C SER A 24 9.77 -1.38 3.35
N VAL A 25 9.27 -1.28 2.10
CA VAL A 25 9.56 -0.19 1.16
C VAL A 25 9.12 1.17 1.70
N ALA A 26 8.09 1.23 2.54
CA ALA A 26 7.72 2.44 3.28
C ALA A 26 8.42 2.55 4.63
N VAL A 27 8.42 1.46 5.41
CA VAL A 27 8.89 1.49 6.80
C VAL A 27 10.36 1.89 6.89
N ILE A 28 11.22 1.31 6.05
CA ILE A 28 12.67 1.52 6.15
C ILE A 28 13.03 2.98 5.80
N PRO A 29 12.65 3.54 4.63
CA PRO A 29 13.03 4.91 4.28
C PRO A 29 12.46 5.96 5.24
N ILE A 30 11.22 5.80 5.70
CA ILE A 30 10.61 6.75 6.65
C ILE A 30 11.35 6.70 8.00
N SER A 31 11.68 5.51 8.49
CA SER A 31 12.44 5.37 9.75
C SER A 31 13.84 5.96 9.65
N VAL A 32 14.53 5.69 8.53
CA VAL A 32 15.87 6.24 8.26
C VAL A 32 15.82 7.77 8.14
N GLY A 33 14.86 8.31 7.38
CA GLY A 33 14.67 9.75 7.26
C GLY A 33 14.36 10.42 8.60
N THR A 34 13.54 9.77 9.44
CA THR A 34 13.25 10.25 10.81
C THR A 34 14.50 10.25 11.69
N ALA A 35 15.35 9.22 11.59
CA ALA A 35 16.60 9.15 12.33
C ALA A 35 17.60 10.24 11.90
N ILE A 36 17.68 10.54 10.59
CA ILE A 36 18.51 11.63 10.06
C ILE A 36 17.99 12.98 10.57
N ALA A 37 16.68 13.24 10.45
CA ALA A 37 16.06 14.46 10.95
C ALA A 37 16.27 14.65 12.47
N PHE A 38 16.21 13.56 13.24
CA PHE A 38 16.52 13.59 14.67
C PHE A 38 17.99 13.92 14.94
N ALA A 39 18.91 13.38 14.14
CA ALA A 39 20.34 13.67 14.31
C ALA A 39 20.64 15.16 14.15
N GLU A 40 19.94 15.85 13.25
CA GLU A 40 20.09 17.28 12.97
C GLU A 40 19.32 18.17 13.96
N THR A 41 18.06 17.86 14.22
CA THR A 41 17.15 18.73 14.99
C THR A 41 17.10 18.41 16.48
N LYS A 42 17.55 17.21 16.88
CA LYS A 42 17.40 16.63 18.23
C LYS A 42 15.94 16.50 18.70
N THR A 43 14.99 16.56 17.77
CA THR A 43 13.56 16.46 18.05
C THR A 43 12.93 15.38 17.17
N ILE A 44 11.90 14.72 17.70
CA ILE A 44 11.06 13.81 16.93
C ILE A 44 9.62 14.24 17.15
N ASP A 45 8.91 14.49 16.06
CA ASP A 45 7.47 14.63 16.09
C ASP A 45 6.81 13.28 15.82
N SER A 46 6.33 12.65 16.90
CA SER A 46 5.67 11.34 16.85
C SER A 46 4.37 11.38 16.03
N SER A 47 3.68 12.52 15.96
CA SER A 47 2.44 12.67 15.21
C SER A 47 2.72 12.67 13.71
N ILE A 48 3.75 13.41 13.27
CA ILE A 48 4.17 13.40 11.86
C ILE A 48 4.71 12.02 11.47
N PHE A 49 5.58 11.42 12.29
CA PHE A 49 6.12 10.09 12.01
C PHE A 49 5.02 9.04 11.84
N SER A 50 4.10 8.94 12.82
CA SER A 50 3.02 7.95 12.78
C SER A 50 2.04 8.21 11.64
N THR A 51 1.68 9.47 11.38
CA THR A 51 0.81 9.85 10.25
C THR A 51 1.46 9.48 8.92
N PHE A 52 2.77 9.77 8.76
CA PHE A 52 3.47 9.49 7.52
C PHE A 52 3.59 7.99 7.27
N LEU A 53 3.98 7.23 8.30
CA LEU A 53 4.10 5.79 8.22
C LEU A 53 2.75 5.11 7.89
N MET A 54 1.68 5.51 8.58
CA MET A 54 0.33 4.97 8.31
C MET A 54 -0.13 5.33 6.89
N SER A 55 0.08 6.57 6.45
CA SER A 55 -0.28 7.02 5.11
C SER A 55 0.44 6.21 4.04
N ALA A 56 1.75 5.98 4.21
CA ALA A 56 2.55 5.20 3.28
C ALA A 56 2.14 3.72 3.23
N ILE A 57 1.81 3.11 4.38
CA ILE A 57 1.28 1.75 4.44
C ILE A 57 -0.05 1.66 3.68
N LEU A 58 -0.96 2.62 3.87
CA LEU A 58 -2.24 2.67 3.17
C LEU A 58 -2.07 2.85 1.66
N ILE A 59 -1.15 3.69 1.21
CA ILE A 59 -0.86 3.89 -0.22
C ILE A 59 -0.26 2.60 -0.84
N ILE A 60 0.64 1.90 -0.14
CA ILE A 60 1.15 0.60 -0.59
C ILE A 60 0.02 -0.45 -0.63
N ALA A 61 -0.87 -0.44 0.37
CA ALA A 61 -2.03 -1.33 0.38
C ALA A 61 -2.97 -1.03 -0.79
N TRP A 62 -3.19 0.25 -1.13
CA TRP A 62 -3.90 0.64 -2.34
C TRP A 62 -3.22 0.06 -3.58
N LEU A 63 -1.91 0.27 -3.77
CA LEU A 63 -1.17 -0.29 -4.92
C LEU A 63 -1.33 -1.80 -5.05
N ASN A 64 -1.27 -2.54 -3.93
CA ASN A 64 -1.42 -3.99 -3.94
C ASN A 64 -2.85 -4.43 -4.31
N LEU A 65 -3.86 -3.79 -3.72
CA LEU A 65 -5.27 -4.15 -3.97
C LEU A 65 -5.73 -3.71 -5.36
N SER A 66 -5.31 -2.54 -5.83
CA SER A 66 -5.67 -2.06 -7.16
C SER A 66 -5.04 -2.94 -8.25
N ASN A 67 -3.79 -3.37 -8.08
CA ASN A 67 -3.16 -4.38 -8.96
C ASN A 67 -4.00 -5.66 -9.05
N ASP A 68 -4.42 -6.24 -7.92
CA ASP A 68 -5.27 -7.45 -7.95
C ASP A 68 -6.63 -7.21 -8.64
N VAL A 69 -7.18 -5.98 -8.58
CA VAL A 69 -8.38 -5.61 -9.34
C VAL A 69 -8.12 -5.58 -10.85
N PHE A 70 -7.05 -4.93 -11.30
CA PHE A 70 -6.70 -4.86 -12.72
C PHE A 70 -6.30 -6.25 -13.28
N ASP A 71 -5.50 -7.02 -12.54
CA ASP A 71 -5.09 -8.37 -12.91
C ASP A 71 -6.28 -9.35 -13.02
N SER A 72 -7.36 -9.09 -12.27
CA SER A 72 -8.61 -9.85 -12.39
C SER A 72 -9.36 -9.60 -13.71
N GLU A 73 -9.20 -8.41 -14.31
CA GLU A 73 -9.81 -8.04 -15.59
C GLU A 73 -9.06 -8.63 -16.79
N THR A 74 -7.73 -8.64 -16.73
CA THR A 74 -6.87 -9.22 -17.77
C THR A 74 -6.88 -10.75 -17.77
N GLY A 75 -7.36 -11.37 -16.68
CA GLY A 75 -7.41 -12.81 -16.50
C GLY A 75 -6.06 -13.43 -16.10
N ILE A 76 -5.05 -12.61 -15.81
CA ILE A 76 -3.74 -13.04 -15.27
C ILE A 76 -3.94 -13.73 -13.92
N ASP A 77 -4.89 -13.24 -13.11
CA ASP A 77 -5.14 -13.76 -11.77
C ASP A 77 -5.97 -15.05 -11.70
N LYS A 78 -6.40 -15.64 -12.82
CA LYS A 78 -7.28 -16.84 -12.83
C LYS A 78 -6.77 -18.01 -11.98
N ASN A 79 -5.44 -18.20 -11.91
CA ASN A 79 -4.80 -19.28 -11.12
C ASN A 79 -4.05 -18.76 -9.88
N LYS A 80 -4.18 -17.47 -9.55
CA LYS A 80 -3.50 -16.84 -8.41
C LYS A 80 -4.39 -16.90 -7.17
N ALA A 81 -4.32 -18.01 -6.43
CA ALA A 81 -5.15 -18.24 -5.24
C ALA A 81 -4.93 -17.23 -4.09
N HIS A 82 -3.87 -16.41 -4.15
CA HIS A 82 -3.55 -15.38 -3.15
C HIS A 82 -3.86 -13.95 -3.65
N SER A 83 -4.63 -13.81 -4.73
CA SER A 83 -5.25 -12.53 -5.10
C SER A 83 -6.38 -12.21 -4.12
N VAL A 84 -6.45 -10.99 -3.62
CA VAL A 84 -7.51 -10.57 -2.69
C VAL A 84 -8.88 -10.62 -3.37
N VAL A 85 -8.95 -10.35 -4.68
CA VAL A 85 -10.19 -10.49 -5.47
C VAL A 85 -10.65 -11.95 -5.50
N ASN A 86 -9.73 -12.90 -5.70
CA ASN A 86 -10.06 -14.33 -5.71
C ASN A 86 -10.43 -14.85 -4.31
N LEU A 87 -9.75 -14.37 -3.26
CA LEU A 87 -10.04 -14.76 -1.87
C LEU A 87 -11.39 -14.25 -1.38
N THR A 88 -11.78 -13.04 -1.80
CA THR A 88 -13.06 -12.44 -1.42
C THR A 88 -14.21 -12.81 -2.34
N GLY A 89 -13.91 -13.20 -3.59
CA GLY A 89 -14.90 -13.39 -4.65
C GLY A 89 -15.63 -12.11 -5.05
N ASN A 90 -15.17 -10.94 -4.58
CA ASN A 90 -15.89 -9.67 -4.73
C ASN A 90 -14.95 -8.54 -5.16
N LYS A 91 -14.75 -8.43 -6.48
CA LYS A 91 -13.94 -7.38 -7.11
C LYS A 91 -14.40 -5.97 -6.73
N ALA A 92 -15.71 -5.72 -6.69
CA ALA A 92 -16.24 -4.39 -6.40
C ALA A 92 -15.88 -3.94 -4.98
N LEU A 93 -15.96 -4.85 -4.01
CA LEU A 93 -15.51 -4.57 -2.64
C LEU A 93 -14.03 -4.22 -2.60
N VAL A 94 -13.17 -5.02 -3.26
CA VAL A 94 -11.72 -4.79 -3.27
C VAL A 94 -11.38 -3.46 -3.94
N PHE A 95 -12.07 -3.11 -5.03
CA PHE A 95 -11.92 -1.81 -5.70
C PHE A 95 -12.25 -0.63 -4.79
N TRP A 96 -13.39 -0.66 -4.10
CA TRP A 96 -13.77 0.42 -3.19
C TRP A 96 -12.86 0.50 -1.98
N LEU A 97 -12.41 -0.64 -1.45
CA LEU A 97 -11.46 -0.68 -0.34
C LEU A 97 -10.09 -0.12 -0.73
N ALA A 98 -9.60 -0.45 -1.93
CA ALA A 98 -8.36 0.11 -2.46
C ALA A 98 -8.45 1.65 -2.55
N ASN A 99 -9.53 2.18 -3.14
CA ASN A 99 -9.72 3.62 -3.26
C ASN A 99 -9.90 4.31 -1.90
N LEU A 100 -10.50 3.65 -0.92
CA LEU A 100 -10.57 4.15 0.45
C LEU A 100 -9.16 4.28 1.05
N PHE A 101 -8.30 3.27 0.89
CA PHE A 101 -6.92 3.34 1.38
C PHE A 101 -6.12 4.45 0.69
N LEU A 102 -6.30 4.65 -0.62
CA LEU A 102 -5.70 5.79 -1.32
C LEU A 102 -6.17 7.11 -0.73
N ALA A 103 -7.48 7.31 -0.58
CA ALA A 103 -8.06 8.55 -0.08
C ALA A 103 -7.58 8.88 1.34
N VAL A 104 -7.61 7.88 2.24
CA VAL A 104 -7.14 8.07 3.62
C VAL A 104 -5.63 8.32 3.64
N GLY A 105 -4.84 7.56 2.88
CA GLY A 105 -3.39 7.74 2.79
C GLY A 105 -3.01 9.14 2.28
N VAL A 106 -3.61 9.58 1.17
CA VAL A 106 -3.39 10.93 0.63
C VAL A 106 -3.83 12.01 1.61
N SER A 107 -4.96 11.83 2.31
CA SER A 107 -5.41 12.81 3.31
C SER A 107 -4.42 13.01 4.46
N GLY A 108 -3.74 11.94 4.89
CA GLY A 108 -2.68 12.03 5.90
C GLY A 108 -1.44 12.77 5.39
N ILE A 109 -1.07 12.59 4.12
CA ILE A 109 -0.01 13.37 3.47
C ILE A 109 -0.40 14.84 3.32
N CYS A 110 -1.66 15.14 2.98
CA CYS A 110 -2.18 16.52 2.97
C CYS A 110 -2.08 17.16 4.35
N ALA A 111 -2.43 16.42 5.42
CA ALA A 111 -2.33 16.91 6.79
C ALA A 111 -0.88 17.24 7.17
N ILE A 112 0.09 16.39 6.81
CA ILE A 112 1.51 16.65 7.04
C ILE A 112 1.98 17.89 6.27
N SER A 113 1.62 17.99 4.99
CA SER A 113 1.96 19.14 4.16
C SER A 113 1.41 20.44 4.75
N TRP A 114 0.18 20.40 5.28
CA TRP A 114 -0.42 21.51 5.98
C TRP A 114 0.31 21.85 7.28
N TRP A 115 0.65 20.87 8.13
CA TRP A 115 1.35 21.14 9.39
C TRP A 115 2.76 21.70 9.17
N GLN A 116 3.47 21.20 8.17
CA GLN A 116 4.83 21.63 7.84
C GLN A 116 4.88 22.87 6.95
N GLN A 117 3.74 23.31 6.40
CA GLN A 117 3.66 24.38 5.41
C GLN A 117 4.58 24.15 4.20
N ASP A 118 4.77 22.87 3.82
CA ASP A 118 5.66 22.43 2.74
C ASP A 118 4.91 21.48 1.79
N PRO A 119 4.73 21.84 0.51
CA PRO A 119 4.04 21.02 -0.48
C PRO A 119 4.90 19.90 -1.09
N THR A 120 6.19 19.82 -0.76
CA THR A 120 7.13 18.91 -1.42
C THR A 120 6.69 17.45 -1.32
N VAL A 121 6.30 17.01 -0.11
CA VAL A 121 5.91 15.61 0.13
C VAL A 121 4.64 15.24 -0.64
N ILE A 122 3.63 16.12 -0.65
CA ILE A 122 2.39 15.84 -1.38
C ILE A 122 2.61 15.80 -2.89
N LEU A 123 3.46 16.68 -3.44
CA LEU A 123 3.78 16.66 -4.87
C LEU A 123 4.47 15.35 -5.28
N LEU A 124 5.46 14.91 -4.48
CA LEU A 124 6.15 13.65 -4.71
C LEU A 124 5.21 12.45 -4.60
N VAL A 125 4.33 12.43 -3.60
CA VAL A 125 3.36 11.33 -3.40
C VAL A 125 2.35 11.28 -4.55
N VAL A 126 1.82 12.42 -5.01
CA VAL A 126 0.91 12.47 -6.17
C VAL A 126 1.61 11.96 -7.43
N LEU A 127 2.87 12.35 -7.66
CA LEU A 127 3.65 11.84 -8.78
C LEU A 127 3.85 10.32 -8.69
N CYS A 128 4.22 9.79 -7.51
CA CYS A 128 4.37 8.36 -7.29
C CYS A 128 3.05 7.60 -7.50
N CYS A 129 1.91 8.15 -7.05
CA CYS A 129 0.60 7.55 -7.27
C CYS A 129 0.23 7.54 -8.76
N ALA A 130 0.52 8.61 -9.50
CA ALA A 130 0.30 8.67 -10.93
C ALA A 130 1.13 7.61 -11.68
N LEU A 131 2.43 7.52 -11.37
CA LEU A 131 3.31 6.48 -11.93
C LEU A 131 2.82 5.07 -11.57
N GLY A 132 2.44 4.87 -10.30
CA GLY A 132 1.87 3.63 -9.80
C GLY A 132 0.62 3.22 -10.58
N TYR A 133 -0.31 4.16 -10.83
CA TYR A 133 -1.51 3.91 -11.61
C TYR A 133 -1.19 3.53 -13.06
N THR A 134 -0.24 4.23 -13.71
CA THR A 134 0.17 3.91 -15.09
C THR A 134 0.85 2.55 -15.23
N TYR A 135 1.39 1.98 -14.16
CA TYR A 135 1.99 0.65 -14.20
C TYR A 135 0.94 -0.47 -14.27
N GLN A 136 -0.28 -0.23 -13.76
CA GLN A 136 -1.31 -1.26 -13.62
C GLN A 136 -2.29 -1.32 -14.80
N GLY A 137 -2.27 -0.29 -15.67
CA GLY A 137 -3.20 -0.11 -16.79
C GLY A 137 -2.51 -0.17 -18.15
#